data_AF-A0A7Y3A743-F1
#
_entry.id   AF-A0A7Y3A743-F1
#
_cell.length_a   1.000
_cell.length_b   1.000
_cell.length_c   1.000
_cell.angle_alpha   90.00
_cell.angle_beta   90.00
_cell.angle_gamma   90.00
#
_symmetry.space_group_name_H-M   'P 1'
#
loop_
_entity.id
_entity.type
_entity.pdbx_description
1 polymer ?
#
loop_
_entity_poly.entity_id
_entity_poly.type
_entity_poly.pdbx_seq_one_letter_code
_entity_poly.pdbx_strand_id
1 'polypeptide(L)'
;MKCLYILSFCFLFFTSQAQEDYKGDLVFYGDVMINASKSQNREKAGTLFRTAFDNYISSHNLFEKDLSFLEGVSVLQPEDNAFKLMSWQLELDDNKFEYYCYLVKPDGSFIEFKQNDYPREVMEAMEMSPEEWYGCIYYNIMSNGPGKYLLFGFNGNGK
;
A
#
# COMPACT_ATOMS: atom_id res chain seq x y z
N MET A 1 8.53 -22.97 37.76
CA MET A 1 7.31 -22.22 37.34
C MET A 1 7.50 -20.70 37.24
N LYS A 2 8.41 -20.03 37.99
CA LYS A 2 8.66 -18.58 37.85
C LYS A 2 9.38 -18.16 36.55
N CYS A 3 10.22 -19.02 35.97
CA CYS A 3 10.97 -18.73 34.74
C CYS A 3 10.09 -18.64 33.48
N LEU A 4 8.97 -19.37 33.43
CA LEU A 4 8.07 -19.40 32.26
C LEU A 4 7.30 -18.08 32.10
N TYR A 5 6.96 -17.43 33.22
CA TYR A 5 6.29 -16.11 33.20
C TYR A 5 7.23 -14.99 32.77
N ILE A 6 8.52 -15.04 33.12
CA ILE A 6 9.51 -14.02 32.73
C ILE A 6 9.78 -14.10 31.22
N LEU A 7 9.93 -15.31 30.66
CA LEU A 7 10.08 -15.51 29.21
C LEU A 7 8.84 -15.08 28.42
N SER A 8 7.64 -15.40 28.92
CA SER A 8 6.39 -14.97 28.28
C SER A 8 6.17 -13.46 28.36
N PHE A 9 6.61 -12.80 29.44
CA PHE A 9 6.52 -11.36 29.59
C PHE A 9 7.50 -10.65 28.63
N CYS A 10 8.75 -11.11 28.54
CA CYS A 10 9.71 -10.54 27.57
C CYS A 10 9.22 -10.62 26.13
N PHE A 11 8.61 -11.75 25.72
CA PHE A 11 8.10 -11.92 24.35
C PHE A 11 6.99 -10.92 23.99
N LEU A 12 6.15 -10.52 24.96
CA LEU A 12 5.10 -9.52 24.75
C LEU A 12 5.63 -8.08 24.63
N PHE A 13 6.80 -7.77 25.19
CA PHE A 13 7.42 -6.45 25.05
C PHE A 13 8.17 -6.29 23.73
N PHE A 14 8.79 -7.35 23.22
CA PHE A 14 9.51 -7.29 21.94
C PHE A 14 8.56 -7.08 20.75
N THR A 15 7.38 -7.70 20.77
CA THR A 15 6.41 -7.55 19.69
C THR A 15 5.80 -6.15 19.64
N SER A 16 5.53 -5.53 20.78
CA SER A 16 4.97 -4.17 20.82
C SER A 16 5.98 -3.11 20.34
N GLN A 17 7.25 -3.25 20.72
CA GLN A 17 8.30 -2.31 20.30
C GLN A 17 8.58 -2.41 18.79
N ALA A 18 8.69 -3.61 18.23
CA ALA A 18 8.88 -3.78 16.78
C ALA A 18 7.68 -3.24 15.99
N GLN A 19 6.45 -3.41 16.51
CA GLN A 19 5.24 -2.88 15.88
C GLN A 19 5.18 -1.33 15.89
N GLU A 20 5.58 -0.69 16.98
CA GLU A 20 5.74 0.77 17.07
C GLU A 20 6.79 1.28 16.06
N ASP A 21 7.91 0.56 15.92
CA ASP A 21 9.01 0.95 15.04
C ASP A 21 8.58 0.98 13.56
N TYR A 22 7.90 -0.07 13.08
CA TYR A 22 7.37 -0.09 11.70
C TYR A 22 6.41 1.06 11.43
N LYS A 23 5.55 1.39 12.40
CA LYS A 23 4.59 2.48 12.25
C LYS A 23 5.31 3.84 12.20
N GLY A 24 6.31 4.04 13.06
CA GLY A 24 7.13 5.25 13.07
C GLY A 24 7.86 5.47 11.74
N ASP A 25 8.49 4.42 11.23
CA ASP A 25 9.16 4.44 9.93
C ASP A 25 8.20 4.75 8.78
N LEU A 26 7.04 4.09 8.74
CA LEU A 26 6.02 4.33 7.71
C LEU A 26 5.54 5.78 7.71
N VAL A 27 5.23 6.34 8.88
CA VAL A 27 4.79 7.74 9.00
C VAL A 27 5.90 8.69 8.56
N PHE A 28 7.13 8.48 9.05
CA PHE A 28 8.25 9.36 8.74
C PHE A 28 8.62 9.32 7.26
N TYR A 29 8.82 8.13 6.68
CA TYR A 29 9.16 8.02 5.26
C TYR A 29 8.00 8.44 4.37
N GLY A 30 6.75 8.21 4.77
CA GLY A 30 5.57 8.67 4.04
C GLY A 30 5.52 10.20 3.95
N ASP A 31 5.75 10.91 5.05
CA ASP A 31 5.82 12.37 5.08
C ASP A 31 6.92 12.90 4.14
N VAL A 32 8.14 12.36 4.25
CA VAL A 32 9.28 12.79 3.42
C VAL A 32 9.04 12.45 1.94
N MET A 33 8.44 11.29 1.65
CA MET A 33 8.11 10.85 0.29
C MET A 33 7.17 11.83 -0.41
N ILE A 34 6.23 12.43 0.32
CA ILE A 34 5.23 13.35 -0.23
C ILE A 34 5.74 14.80 -0.25
N ASN A 35 6.39 15.23 0.84
CA ASN A 35 6.60 16.65 1.12
C ASN A 35 8.03 17.14 0.83
N ALA A 36 8.99 16.25 0.58
CA ALA A 36 10.37 16.69 0.34
C ALA A 36 10.49 17.48 -0.97
N SER A 37 11.13 18.66 -0.88
CA SER A 37 11.32 19.55 -2.03
C SER A 37 12.24 18.99 -3.11
N LYS A 38 13.24 18.18 -2.72
CA LYS A 38 14.16 17.52 -3.65
C LYS A 38 13.62 16.15 -4.03
N SER A 39 13.50 15.88 -5.33
CA SER A 39 13.09 14.57 -5.87
C SER A 39 13.92 13.42 -5.31
N GLN A 40 15.23 13.57 -5.16
CA GLN A 40 16.10 12.52 -4.63
C GLN A 40 15.77 12.12 -3.19
N ASN A 41 15.27 13.07 -2.39
CA ASN A 41 14.83 12.78 -1.03
C ASN A 41 13.50 12.03 -1.04
N ARG A 42 12.57 12.41 -1.93
CA ARG A 42 11.30 11.69 -2.11
C ARG A 42 11.54 10.27 -2.59
N GLU A 43 12.39 10.07 -3.59
CA GLU A 43 12.75 8.76 -4.14
C GLU A 43 13.38 7.86 -3.06
N LYS A 44 14.35 8.39 -2.31
CA LYS A 44 14.97 7.67 -1.20
C LYS A 44 13.95 7.29 -0.12
N ALA A 45 13.09 8.22 0.28
CA ALA A 45 12.06 7.98 1.26
C ALA A 45 11.01 6.98 0.74
N GLY A 46 10.61 7.07 -0.53
CA GLY A 46 9.70 6.13 -1.16
C GLY A 46 10.25 4.71 -1.18
N THR A 47 11.54 4.53 -1.45
CA THR A 47 12.21 3.22 -1.39
C THR A 47 12.21 2.63 0.03
N LEU A 48 12.47 3.47 1.04
CA LEU A 48 12.45 3.06 2.44
C LEU A 48 11.03 2.78 2.94
N PHE A 49 10.07 3.62 2.55
CA PHE A 49 8.64 3.44 2.81
C PHE A 49 8.16 2.11 2.23
N ARG A 50 8.51 1.84 0.96
CA ARG A 50 8.18 0.59 0.28
C ARG A 50 8.66 -0.63 1.06
N THR A 51 9.93 -0.61 1.44
CA THR A 51 10.56 -1.68 2.20
C THR A 51 9.88 -1.86 3.58
N ALA A 52 9.62 -0.77 4.29
CA ALA A 52 8.92 -0.80 5.57
C ALA A 52 7.49 -1.34 5.42
N PHE A 53 6.78 -0.95 4.37
CA PHE A 53 5.42 -1.40 4.06
C PHE A 53 5.39 -2.90 3.75
N ASP A 54 6.35 -3.39 2.94
CA ASP A 54 6.46 -4.82 2.62
C ASP A 54 6.70 -5.69 3.87
N ASN A 55 7.54 -5.20 4.79
CA ASN A 55 7.73 -5.86 6.08
C ASN A 55 6.45 -5.82 6.92
N TYR A 56 5.76 -4.67 6.93
CA TYR A 56 4.54 -4.47 7.71
C TYR A 56 3.40 -5.37 7.24
N ILE A 57 3.11 -5.39 5.93
CA ILE A 57 2.06 -6.23 5.34
C ILE A 57 2.38 -7.73 5.45
N SER A 58 3.65 -8.12 5.37
CA SER A 58 4.05 -9.52 5.50
C SER A 58 3.95 -10.05 6.92
N SER A 59 4.01 -9.18 7.92
CA SER A 59 3.95 -9.54 9.35
C SER A 59 2.58 -9.31 9.98
N HIS A 60 1.64 -8.69 9.26
CA HIS A 60 0.33 -8.33 9.79
C HIS A 60 -0.79 -8.58 8.78
N ASN A 61 -1.92 -9.12 9.25
CA ASN A 61 -3.16 -9.04 8.48
C ASN A 61 -3.68 -7.60 8.50
N LEU A 62 -3.57 -6.91 7.35
CA LEU A 62 -4.02 -5.53 7.22
C LEU A 62 -5.52 -5.39 6.94
N PHE A 63 -6.23 -6.50 6.67
CA PHE A 63 -7.63 -6.48 6.27
C PHE A 63 -8.55 -5.77 7.28
N GLU A 64 -8.33 -5.97 8.58
CA GLU A 64 -9.11 -5.31 9.64
C GLU A 64 -8.38 -4.11 10.28
N LYS A 65 -7.14 -3.83 9.88
CA LYS A 65 -6.37 -2.73 10.49
C LYS A 65 -6.81 -1.37 9.97
N ASP A 66 -6.90 -0.42 10.90
CA ASP A 66 -6.97 0.99 10.57
C ASP A 66 -5.58 1.49 10.11
N LEU A 67 -5.57 2.06 8.91
CA LEU A 67 -4.38 2.59 8.23
C LEU A 67 -4.48 4.11 8.02
N SER A 68 -5.42 4.79 8.69
CA SER A 68 -5.62 6.24 8.61
C SER A 68 -4.37 7.07 8.95
N PHE A 69 -3.40 6.49 9.65
CA PHE A 69 -2.10 7.12 9.94
C PHE A 69 -1.18 7.25 8.71
N LEU A 70 -1.52 6.61 7.59
CA LEU A 70 -0.80 6.69 6.32
C LEU A 70 -1.45 7.74 5.42
N GLU A 71 -1.24 9.03 5.70
CA GLU A 71 -1.95 10.13 5.03
C GLU A 71 -1.77 10.18 3.49
N GLY A 72 -0.70 9.58 2.95
CA GLY A 72 -0.45 9.47 1.50
C GLY A 72 -0.90 8.17 0.84
N VAL A 73 -1.52 7.26 1.60
CA VAL A 73 -2.00 5.97 1.08
C VAL A 73 -3.52 6.01 1.04
N SER A 74 -4.07 5.84 -0.16
CA SER A 74 -5.50 5.59 -0.30
C SER A 74 -5.82 4.17 0.14
N VAL A 75 -6.86 4.02 0.95
CA VAL A 75 -7.32 2.74 1.51
C VAL A 75 -8.81 2.60 1.24
N LEU A 76 -9.18 1.61 0.42
CA LEU A 76 -10.56 1.37 -0.01
C LEU A 76 -10.97 -0.06 0.30
N GLN A 77 -12.25 -0.25 0.62
CA GLN A 77 -12.86 -1.56 0.87
C GLN A 77 -14.28 -1.53 0.30
N PRO A 78 -14.69 -2.52 -0.51
CA PRO A 78 -16.05 -2.59 -1.02
C PRO A 78 -17.04 -2.91 0.11
N GLU A 79 -18.32 -2.61 -0.11
CA GLU A 79 -19.40 -2.80 0.88
C GLU A 79 -19.54 -4.25 1.36
N ASP A 80 -19.20 -5.22 0.50
CA ASP A 80 -19.25 -6.64 0.81
C ASP A 80 -18.00 -7.17 1.53
N ASN A 81 -17.02 -6.31 1.82
CA ASN A 81 -15.77 -6.65 2.48
C ASN A 81 -15.00 -7.78 1.77
N ALA A 82 -15.07 -7.86 0.43
CA ALA A 82 -14.35 -8.90 -0.31
C ALA A 82 -12.82 -8.75 -0.25
N PHE A 83 -12.31 -7.51 -0.14
CA PHE A 83 -10.88 -7.19 -0.06
C PHE A 83 -10.65 -5.77 0.48
N LYS A 84 -9.41 -5.46 0.87
CA LYS A 84 -8.94 -4.09 1.12
C LYS A 84 -7.90 -3.73 0.07
N LEU A 85 -8.11 -2.62 -0.64
CA LEU A 85 -7.22 -2.09 -1.66
C LEU A 85 -6.44 -0.90 -1.10
N MET A 86 -5.13 -0.91 -1.23
CA MET A 86 -4.27 0.20 -0.83
C MET A 86 -3.49 0.67 -2.04
N SER A 87 -3.45 1.97 -2.29
CA SER A 87 -2.68 2.53 -3.40
C SER A 87 -2.07 3.88 -3.06
N TRP A 88 -0.87 4.14 -3.54
CA TRP A 88 -0.17 5.42 -3.38
C TRP A 88 0.73 5.70 -4.59
N GLN A 89 1.24 6.93 -4.66
CA GLN A 89 2.16 7.36 -5.71
C GLN A 89 3.46 7.88 -5.11
N LEU A 90 4.52 7.81 -5.90
CA LEU A 90 5.82 8.44 -5.66
C LEU A 90 6.12 9.36 -6.83
N GLU A 91 6.28 10.66 -6.55
CA GLU A 91 6.72 11.63 -7.55
C GLU A 91 8.26 11.64 -7.65
N LEU A 92 8.78 11.00 -8.69
CA LEU A 92 10.22 10.89 -8.95
C LEU A 92 10.84 12.17 -9.50
N ASP A 93 10.08 12.91 -10.31
CA ASP A 93 10.49 14.18 -10.90
C ASP A 93 9.23 14.95 -11.34
N ASP A 94 9.37 16.19 -11.80
CA ASP A 94 8.24 17.01 -12.24
C ASP A 94 7.35 16.26 -13.24
N ASN A 95 6.15 15.87 -12.80
CA ASN A 95 5.15 15.08 -13.53
C ASN A 95 5.56 13.64 -13.92
N LYS A 96 6.52 13.04 -13.22
CA LYS A 96 6.86 11.61 -13.34
C LYS A 96 6.54 10.87 -12.05
N PHE A 97 5.59 9.95 -12.13
CA PHE A 97 5.07 9.19 -11.00
C PHE A 97 5.28 7.68 -11.18
N GLU A 98 5.60 7.03 -10.07
CA GLU A 98 5.44 5.59 -9.89
C GLU A 98 4.26 5.33 -8.96
N TYR A 99 3.57 4.22 -9.17
CA TYR A 99 2.42 3.80 -8.38
C TYR A 99 2.65 2.44 -7.77
N TYR A 100 2.06 2.27 -6.59
CA TYR A 100 2.13 1.03 -5.84
C TYR A 100 0.71 0.68 -5.41
N CYS A 101 0.36 -0.61 -5.52
CA CYS A 101 -0.97 -1.06 -5.13
C CYS A 101 -0.94 -2.48 -4.56
N TYR A 102 -1.76 -2.67 -3.53
CA TYR A 102 -1.93 -3.91 -2.80
C TYR A 102 -3.40 -4.24 -2.63
N LEU A 103 -3.75 -5.50 -2.86
CA LEU A 103 -5.04 -6.05 -2.47
C LEU A 103 -4.82 -7.07 -1.35
N VAL A 104 -5.49 -6.87 -0.21
CA VAL A 104 -5.47 -7.78 0.94
C VAL A 104 -6.82 -8.46 1.06
N LYS A 105 -6.83 -9.77 1.24
CA LYS A 105 -8.02 -10.59 1.43
C LYS A 105 -8.35 -10.75 2.92
N PRO A 106 -9.58 -11.17 3.28
CA PRO A 106 -9.98 -11.39 4.68
C PRO A 106 -9.05 -12.33 5.47
N ASP A 107 -8.48 -13.34 4.81
CA ASP A 107 -7.54 -14.29 5.40
C ASP A 107 -6.14 -13.70 5.66
N GLY A 108 -5.89 -12.45 5.27
CA GLY A 108 -4.62 -11.76 5.41
C GLY A 108 -3.62 -12.03 4.29
N SER A 109 -3.95 -12.90 3.32
CA SER A 109 -3.15 -13.02 2.10
C SER A 109 -3.27 -11.74 1.26
N PHE A 110 -2.22 -11.41 0.51
CA PHE A 110 -2.18 -10.20 -0.29
C PHE A 110 -1.63 -10.44 -1.69
N ILE A 111 -1.96 -9.52 -2.59
CA ILE A 111 -1.49 -9.45 -3.98
C ILE A 111 -0.88 -8.07 -4.19
N GLU A 112 0.37 -8.03 -4.63
CA GLU A 112 1.01 -6.81 -5.15
C GLU A 112 0.63 -6.61 -6.62
N PHE A 113 0.25 -5.39 -6.97
CA PHE A 113 0.04 -4.98 -8.35
C PHE A 113 1.31 -4.34 -8.88
N LYS A 114 1.86 -4.88 -9.96
CA LYS A 114 3.09 -4.41 -10.58
C LYS A 114 2.76 -3.47 -11.73
N GLN A 115 3.19 -2.22 -11.59
CA GLN A 115 3.00 -1.24 -12.64
C GLN A 115 3.73 -1.67 -13.92
N ASN A 116 3.06 -1.53 -15.05
CA ASN A 116 3.61 -1.68 -16.38
C ASN A 116 3.45 -0.38 -17.17
N ASP A 117 4.32 -0.17 -18.16
CA ASP A 117 4.47 1.09 -18.88
C ASP A 117 3.86 1.08 -20.29
N TYR A 118 2.79 0.30 -20.51
CA TYR A 118 2.11 0.27 -21.79
C TYR A 118 1.57 1.65 -22.23
N PRO A 119 1.47 1.92 -23.56
CA PRO A 119 0.74 3.07 -24.09
C PRO A 119 -0.77 2.98 -23.79
N ARG A 120 -1.43 4.13 -23.55
CA ARG A 120 -2.86 4.22 -23.21
C ARG A 120 -3.75 3.40 -24.15
N GLU A 121 -3.51 3.53 -25.45
CA GLU A 121 -4.36 2.96 -26.50
C GLU A 121 -4.38 1.43 -26.45
N VAL A 122 -3.29 0.84 -25.96
CA VAL A 122 -3.17 -0.61 -25.78
C VAL A 122 -3.97 -1.05 -24.54
N MET A 123 -4.03 -0.21 -23.52
CA MET A 123 -4.55 -0.55 -22.20
C MET A 123 -6.08 -0.48 -22.15
N GLU A 124 -6.71 0.44 -22.88
CA GLU A 124 -8.17 0.56 -22.95
C GLU A 124 -8.84 -0.72 -23.50
N ALA A 125 -8.10 -1.51 -24.28
CA ALA A 125 -8.58 -2.74 -24.91
C ALA A 125 -8.12 -4.02 -24.18
N MET A 126 -7.35 -3.92 -23.09
CA MET A 126 -6.75 -5.06 -22.42
C MET A 126 -7.44 -5.41 -21.10
N GLU A 127 -7.69 -6.70 -20.90
CA GLU A 127 -7.86 -7.26 -19.56
C GLU A 127 -6.48 -7.39 -18.92
N MET A 128 -6.22 -6.65 -17.84
CA MET A 128 -4.93 -6.64 -17.16
C MET A 128 -4.94 -7.56 -15.94
N SER A 129 -3.86 -8.30 -15.74
CA SER A 129 -3.61 -9.01 -14.49
C SER A 129 -2.91 -8.09 -13.47
N PRO A 130 -2.81 -8.49 -12.19
CA PRO A 130 -2.01 -7.74 -11.21
C PRO A 130 -0.55 -7.51 -11.64
N GLU A 131 0.04 -8.41 -12.43
CA GLU A 131 1.41 -8.32 -12.94
C GLU A 131 1.59 -7.31 -14.07
N GLU A 132 0.49 -6.86 -14.68
CA GLU A 132 0.46 -5.93 -15.81
C GLU A 132 -0.37 -4.69 -15.48
N TRP A 133 -0.40 -4.27 -14.20
CA TRP A 133 -1.26 -3.19 -13.76
C TRP A 133 -0.84 -1.84 -14.33
N TYR A 134 -1.79 -0.95 -14.62
CA TYR A 134 -1.51 0.34 -15.25
C TYR A 134 -0.84 1.39 -14.36
N GLY A 135 -0.98 1.27 -13.04
CA GLY A 135 -0.52 2.27 -12.08
C GLY A 135 -1.50 3.44 -11.91
N CYS A 136 -2.07 3.58 -10.72
CA CYS A 136 -2.87 4.75 -10.32
C CYS A 136 -3.06 4.78 -8.80
N ILE A 137 -3.54 5.91 -8.30
CA ILE A 137 -4.18 5.96 -6.98
C ILE A 137 -5.68 5.81 -7.17
N TYR A 138 -6.27 4.82 -6.53
CA TYR A 138 -7.72 4.66 -6.50
C TYR A 138 -8.33 5.50 -5.40
N TYR A 139 -9.41 6.22 -5.68
CA TYR A 139 -10.11 7.06 -4.70
C TYR A 139 -11.57 6.65 -4.47
N ASN A 140 -12.10 5.73 -5.27
CA ASN A 140 -13.43 5.17 -5.03
C ASN A 140 -13.54 3.74 -5.59
N ILE A 141 -14.44 2.96 -5.00
CA ILE A 141 -14.81 1.61 -5.42
C ILE A 141 -16.32 1.44 -5.35
N MET A 142 -16.91 0.81 -6.36
CA MET A 142 -18.34 0.48 -6.40
C MET A 142 -18.57 -0.94 -6.88
N SER A 143 -19.55 -1.62 -6.31
CA SER A 143 -19.98 -2.95 -6.79
C SER A 143 -20.66 -2.84 -8.16
N ASN A 144 -20.34 -3.77 -9.06
CA ASN A 144 -20.89 -3.84 -10.42
C ASN A 144 -21.35 -5.26 -10.78
N GLY A 145 -22.09 -5.86 -9.85
CA GLY A 145 -22.55 -7.25 -9.91
C GLY A 145 -21.69 -8.22 -9.08
N PRO A 146 -22.10 -9.50 -8.99
CA PRO A 146 -21.43 -10.46 -8.13
C PRO A 146 -19.95 -10.64 -8.48
N GLY A 147 -19.07 -10.33 -7.52
CA GLY A 147 -17.62 -10.46 -7.67
C GLY A 147 -16.97 -9.48 -8.67
N LYS A 148 -17.68 -8.41 -9.05
CA LYS A 148 -17.18 -7.39 -9.99
C LYS A 148 -17.26 -6.02 -9.34
N TYR A 149 -16.21 -5.23 -9.54
CA TYR A 149 -16.09 -3.89 -8.95
C TYR A 149 -15.62 -2.90 -10.01
N LEU A 150 -16.14 -1.68 -9.94
CA LEU A 150 -15.65 -0.52 -10.67
C LEU A 150 -14.74 0.26 -9.74
N LEU A 151 -13.54 0.57 -10.21
CA LEU A 151 -12.54 1.34 -9.50
C LEU A 151 -12.35 2.68 -10.20
N PHE A 152 -12.29 3.76 -9.42
CA PHE A 152 -12.02 5.10 -9.90
C PHE A 152 -10.61 5.49 -9.49
N GLY A 153 -9.76 5.73 -10.49
CA GLY A 153 -8.34 5.98 -10.29
C GLY A 153 -7.87 7.30 -10.90
N PHE A 154 -6.77 7.82 -10.38
CA PHE A 154 -6.02 8.94 -10.93
C PHE A 154 -4.60 8.49 -11.28
N ASN A 155 -4.16 8.83 -12.50
CA ASN A 155 -2.78 8.66 -12.95
C ASN A 155 -2.26 10.02 -13.46
N GLY A 156 -1.34 10.62 -12.70
CA GLY A 156 -0.66 11.88 -13.00
C GLY A 156 0.39 11.83 -14.11
N ASN A 157 0.72 10.67 -14.69
CA ASN A 157 1.65 10.59 -15.83
C ASN A 157 1.02 11.04 -17.16
N GLY A 158 -0.24 11.50 -17.16
CA GLY A 158 -0.96 11.88 -18.38
C GLY A 158 -1.23 10.71 -19.33
N LYS A 159 -0.98 9.47 -18.86
CA LYS A 159 -1.25 8.24 -19.58
C LYS A 159 -2.71 7.90 -19.63
#